data_AF-A0A2M7X1N4-F1
#
_entry.id   AF-A0A2M7X1N4-F1
#
_cell.length_a   1.000
_cell.length_b   1.000
_cell.length_c   1.000
_cell.angle_alpha   90.00
_cell.angle_beta   90.00
_cell.angle_gamma   90.00
#
_symmetry.space_group_name_H-M   'P 1'
#
loop_
_entity.id
_entity.type
_entity.pdbx_description
1 polymer ?
#
loop_
_entity_poly.entity_id
_entity_poly.type
_entity_poly.pdbx_seq_one_letter_code
_entity_poly.pdbx_strand_id
1 'polypeptide(L)'
;MTEFWLALTRLGDTGPRLLVASLLLLALLRWRRWQSALFSAGILLSGILLSELLKVVVGRARPQLVTPLDAVGSLSFPSGHALNSSLFYLTVALLLAPVLKQRGARWALYAVAVGLTLATGVSRIALGVHWPSDVLASWILAAAWLWFWFALAHRFWPKALVLSR
;
A
#
# COMPACT_ATOMS: atom_id res chain seq x y z
N MET A 1 20.23 -6.94 14.88
CA MET A 1 18.75 -7.06 14.71
C MET A 1 18.11 -5.77 14.21
N THR A 2 18.52 -4.58 14.67
CA THR A 2 17.98 -3.28 14.23
C THR A 2 18.07 -3.03 12.73
N GLU A 3 19.23 -3.28 12.11
CA GLU A 3 19.44 -3.09 10.66
C GLU A 3 18.46 -3.89 9.78
N PHE A 4 18.08 -5.09 10.22
CA PHE A 4 17.12 -5.92 9.50
C PHE A 4 15.73 -5.27 9.47
N TRP A 5 15.26 -4.76 10.61
CA TRP A 5 13.97 -4.08 10.69
C TRP A 5 13.98 -2.73 9.96
N LEU A 6 15.10 -2.02 9.98
CA LEU A 6 15.30 -0.79 9.19
C LEU A 6 15.28 -1.10 7.69
N ALA A 7 15.93 -2.17 7.25
CA ALA A 7 15.88 -2.59 5.85
C ALA A 7 14.45 -2.99 5.42
N LEU A 8 13.74 -3.74 6.26
CA LEU A 8 12.34 -4.11 5.99
C LEU A 8 11.42 -2.90 5.93
N THR A 9 11.57 -1.93 6.83
CA THR A 9 10.68 -0.77 6.81
C THR A 9 10.87 0.13 5.59
N ARG A 10 12.08 0.14 5.00
CA ARG A 10 12.37 0.91 3.77
C ARG A 10 11.55 0.45 2.57
N LEU A 11 11.08 -0.80 2.57
CA LEU A 11 10.12 -1.29 1.59
C LEU A 11 8.83 -0.45 1.60
N GLY A 12 8.44 0.02 2.79
CA GLY A 12 7.30 0.91 3.00
C GLY A 12 7.60 2.40 2.85
N ASP A 13 8.76 2.82 2.37
CA ASP A 13 9.08 4.25 2.31
C ASP A 13 8.32 4.97 1.20
N THR A 14 7.92 6.22 1.49
CA THR A 14 7.11 7.02 0.58
C THR A 14 7.84 7.36 -0.71
N GLY A 15 9.12 7.76 -0.65
CA GLY A 15 9.90 8.14 -1.83
C GLY A 15 9.97 7.05 -2.91
N PRO A 16 10.53 5.86 -2.60
CA PRO A 16 10.59 4.76 -3.56
C PRO A 16 9.21 4.32 -4.06
N ARG A 17 8.20 4.24 -3.19
CA ARG A 17 6.82 3.88 -3.61
C ARG A 17 6.24 4.90 -4.59
N LEU A 18 6.40 6.20 -4.33
CA LEU A 18 5.92 7.24 -5.24
C LEU A 18 6.64 7.19 -6.58
N LEU A 19 7.96 6.99 -6.59
CA LEU A 19 8.72 6.83 -7.83
C LEU A 19 8.17 5.68 -8.67
N VAL A 20 8.01 4.48 -8.08
CA VAL A 20 7.50 3.32 -8.82
C VAL A 20 6.03 3.52 -9.23
N ALA A 21 5.20 4.14 -8.39
CA ALA A 21 3.82 4.47 -8.73
C ALA A 21 3.74 5.44 -9.92
N SER A 22 4.59 6.48 -9.94
CA SER A 22 4.68 7.42 -11.06
C SER A 22 5.13 6.74 -12.34
N LEU A 23 6.14 5.86 -12.28
CA LEU A 23 6.60 5.08 -13.43
C LEU A 23 5.50 4.16 -13.97
N LEU A 24 4.78 3.47 -13.09
CA LEU A 24 3.63 2.64 -13.45
C LEU A 24 2.54 3.49 -14.13
N LEU A 25 2.21 4.65 -13.55
CA LEU A 25 1.22 5.56 -14.11
C LEU A 25 1.64 6.02 -15.52
N LEU A 26 2.87 6.47 -15.69
CA LEU A 26 3.41 6.87 -16.99
C LEU A 26 3.37 5.73 -18.02
N ALA A 27 3.71 4.50 -17.62
CA ALA A 27 3.62 3.33 -18.49
C ALA A 27 2.17 3.05 -18.93
N LEU A 28 1.22 3.09 -18.00
CA LEU A 28 -0.21 2.90 -18.30
C LEU A 28 -0.75 3.98 -19.25
N LEU A 29 -0.38 5.23 -19.02
CA LEU A 29 -0.74 6.35 -19.91
C LEU A 29 -0.12 6.19 -21.30
N ARG A 30 1.16 5.82 -21.37
CA ARG A 30 1.88 5.59 -22.62
C ARG A 30 1.27 4.45 -23.46
N TRP A 31 0.69 3.45 -22.81
CA TRP A 31 -0.06 2.35 -23.43
C TRP A 31 -1.55 2.64 -23.60
N ARG A 32 -1.99 3.89 -23.38
CA ARG A 32 -3.39 4.34 -23.49
C ARG A 32 -4.36 3.56 -22.60
N ARG A 33 -3.88 3.00 -21.48
CA ARG A 33 -4.67 2.28 -20.46
C ARG A 33 -5.20 3.27 -19.40
N TRP A 34 -5.91 4.30 -19.86
CA TRP A 34 -6.41 5.40 -19.01
C TRP A 34 -7.28 4.95 -17.84
N GLN A 35 -8.09 3.90 -18.04
CA GLN A 35 -8.93 3.34 -16.96
C GLN A 35 -8.10 2.72 -15.84
N SER A 36 -7.05 1.96 -16.16
CA SER A 36 -6.12 1.38 -15.18
C SER A 36 -5.27 2.47 -14.51
N ALA A 37 -4.91 3.52 -15.26
CA ALA A 37 -4.21 4.68 -14.73
C ALA A 37 -5.07 5.44 -13.70
N LEU A 38 -6.33 5.74 -14.02
CA LEU A 38 -7.27 6.37 -13.09
C LEU A 38 -7.55 5.51 -11.86
N PHE A 39 -7.73 4.20 -12.06
CA PHE A 39 -7.93 3.25 -10.97
C PHE A 39 -6.76 3.22 -9.99
N SER A 40 -5.53 3.05 -10.50
CA SER A 40 -4.33 3.02 -9.65
C SER A 40 -4.04 4.37 -8.99
N ALA A 41 -4.08 5.47 -9.75
CA ALA A 41 -3.89 6.81 -9.18
C ALA A 41 -4.96 7.14 -8.14
N GLY A 42 -6.22 6.78 -8.41
CA GLY A 42 -7.35 6.93 -7.49
C GLY A 42 -7.09 6.22 -6.16
N ILE A 43 -6.75 4.93 -6.19
CA ILE A 43 -6.43 4.17 -4.98
C ILE A 43 -5.29 4.83 -4.19
N LEU A 44 -4.17 5.13 -4.84
CA LEU A 44 -2.95 5.57 -4.15
C LEU A 44 -3.07 6.98 -3.60
N LEU A 45 -3.61 7.93 -4.38
CA LEU A 45 -3.79 9.31 -3.94
C LEU A 45 -4.84 9.39 -2.82
N SER A 46 -5.98 8.74 -3.02
CA SER A 46 -7.04 8.74 -2.00
C SER A 46 -6.64 7.98 -0.74
N GLY A 47 -5.79 6.95 -0.84
CA GLY A 47 -5.21 6.25 0.31
C GLY A 47 -4.29 7.12 1.15
N ILE A 48 -3.46 7.96 0.51
CA ILE A 48 -2.63 8.95 1.21
C ILE A 48 -3.53 9.96 1.94
N LEU A 49 -4.55 10.50 1.26
CA LEU A 49 -5.49 11.44 1.87
C LEU A 49 -6.25 10.81 3.03
N LEU A 50 -6.70 9.56 2.89
CA LEU A 50 -7.36 8.81 3.95
C LEU A 50 -6.44 8.62 5.16
N SER A 51 -5.17 8.28 4.94
CA SER A 51 -4.16 8.14 5.98
C SER A 51 -3.98 9.44 6.77
N GLU A 52 -3.81 10.57 6.07
CA GLU A 52 -3.61 11.88 6.72
C GLU A 52 -4.88 12.38 7.43
N LEU A 53 -6.05 12.18 6.82
CA LEU A 53 -7.33 12.53 7.44
C LEU A 53 -7.53 11.75 8.75
N LEU A 54 -7.34 10.43 8.73
CA LEU A 54 -7.50 9.60 9.92
C LEU A 54 -6.47 9.91 11.01
N LYS A 55 -5.27 10.38 10.64
CA LYS A 55 -4.31 10.91 11.61
C LYS A 55 -4.90 12.07 12.38
N VAL A 56 -5.40 13.07 11.68
CA VAL A 56 -5.98 14.27 12.31
C VAL A 56 -7.23 13.92 13.12
N VAL A 57 -8.12 13.10 12.58
CA VAL A 57 -9.39 12.73 13.23
C VAL A 57 -9.17 11.92 14.50
N VAL A 58 -8.25 10.95 14.49
CA VAL A 58 -8.04 10.05 15.63
C VAL A 58 -7.06 10.62 16.66
N GLY A 59 -6.10 11.44 16.25
CA GLY A 59 -5.23 12.16 17.20
C GLY A 59 -4.31 11.28 18.05
N ARG A 60 -4.11 10.00 17.68
CA ARG A 60 -3.47 9.02 18.57
C ARG A 60 -1.96 9.24 18.70
N ALA A 61 -1.47 9.35 19.94
CA ALA A 61 -0.04 9.40 20.27
C ALA A 61 0.71 8.07 19.99
N ARG A 62 1.99 8.17 19.67
CA ARG A 62 2.87 7.01 19.41
C ARG A 62 3.23 6.25 20.70
N PRO A 63 3.59 4.95 20.60
CA PRO A 63 4.15 4.23 21.74
C PRO A 63 5.41 4.93 22.27
N GLN A 64 5.52 5.07 23.58
CA GLN A 64 6.71 5.57 24.29
C GLN A 64 7.35 4.51 25.19
N LEU A 65 6.97 3.23 24.99
CA LEU A 65 7.40 2.09 25.80
C LEU A 65 8.88 1.75 25.60
N VAL A 66 9.43 2.08 24.43
CA VAL A 66 10.83 1.87 24.05
C VAL A 66 11.33 3.09 23.30
N THR A 67 12.64 3.36 23.34
CA THR A 67 13.25 4.40 22.50
C THR A 67 12.98 4.07 21.03
N PRO A 68 12.29 4.95 20.28
CA PRO A 68 12.01 4.71 18.88
C PRO A 68 13.30 4.57 18.08
N LEU A 69 13.38 3.52 17.26
CA LEU A 69 14.54 3.23 16.42
C LEU A 69 14.50 3.95 15.06
N ASP A 70 13.44 4.75 14.84
CA ASP A 70 13.20 5.53 13.63
C ASP A 70 12.48 6.83 14.02
N ALA A 71 12.94 7.97 13.52
CA ALA A 71 12.46 9.29 13.92
C ALA A 71 11.19 9.64 13.14
N VAL A 72 10.04 9.75 13.84
CA VAL A 72 8.77 10.11 13.20
C VAL A 72 8.00 11.13 14.03
N GLY A 73 7.82 12.34 13.49
CA GLY A 73 7.12 13.44 14.17
C GLY A 73 5.59 13.49 13.98
N SER A 74 5.00 12.55 13.23
CA SER A 74 3.55 12.53 12.93
C SER A 74 2.76 11.61 13.88
N LEU A 75 1.44 11.76 13.91
CA LEU A 75 0.51 10.93 14.71
C LEU A 75 0.58 9.44 14.33
N SER A 76 0.22 8.58 15.28
CA SER A 76 0.42 7.12 15.17
C SER A 76 -0.63 6.40 14.33
N PHE A 77 -1.91 6.76 14.46
CA PHE A 77 -3.00 6.05 13.81
C PHE A 77 -3.44 6.75 12.52
N PRO A 78 -3.71 6.02 11.42
CA PRO A 78 -3.24 4.68 11.15
C PRO A 78 -1.74 4.69 10.82
N SER A 79 -1.13 3.50 10.72
CA SER A 79 0.24 3.39 10.23
C SER A 79 0.27 3.66 8.72
N GLY A 80 0.90 4.78 8.31
CA GLY A 80 1.01 5.18 6.91
C GLY A 80 1.94 4.26 6.09
N HIS A 81 3.01 3.74 6.69
CA HIS A 81 3.83 2.69 6.08
C HIS A 81 2.98 1.46 5.80
N ALA A 82 2.22 0.95 6.78
CA ALA A 82 1.36 -0.21 6.57
C ALA A 82 0.23 0.05 5.55
N LEU A 83 -0.54 1.13 5.71
CA LEU A 83 -1.70 1.41 4.84
C LEU A 83 -1.28 1.66 3.39
N ASN A 84 -0.39 2.62 3.15
CA ASN A 84 -0.02 3.00 1.79
C ASN A 84 0.83 1.93 1.08
N SER A 85 1.60 1.10 1.80
CA SER A 85 2.35 0.00 1.17
C SER A 85 1.42 -1.13 0.78
N SER A 86 0.42 -1.45 1.62
CA SER A 86 -0.63 -2.42 1.30
C SER A 86 -1.36 -2.03 0.03
N LEU A 87 -1.84 -0.78 -0.03
CA LEU A 87 -2.53 -0.25 -1.20
C LEU A 87 -1.63 -0.32 -2.45
N PHE A 88 -0.36 0.06 -2.31
CA PHE A 88 0.60 0.02 -3.41
C PHE A 88 0.87 -1.40 -3.93
N TYR A 89 1.35 -2.31 -3.09
CA TYR A 89 1.73 -3.66 -3.52
C TYR A 89 0.56 -4.46 -4.06
N LEU A 90 -0.60 -4.37 -3.41
CA LEU A 90 -1.79 -5.09 -3.85
C LEU A 90 -2.35 -4.51 -5.15
N THR A 91 -2.32 -3.19 -5.35
CA THR A 91 -2.73 -2.58 -6.62
C THR A 91 -1.82 -2.98 -7.77
N VAL A 92 -0.49 -2.98 -7.55
CA VAL A 92 0.49 -3.45 -8.54
C VAL A 92 0.20 -4.92 -8.90
N ALA A 93 -0.03 -5.77 -7.90
CA ALA A 93 -0.34 -7.18 -8.12
C ALA A 93 -1.65 -7.38 -8.89
N LEU A 94 -2.71 -6.65 -8.53
CA LEU A 94 -4.01 -6.70 -9.22
C LEU A 94 -3.91 -6.29 -10.69
N LEU A 95 -3.07 -5.30 -11.01
CA LEU A 95 -2.87 -4.86 -12.39
C LEU A 95 -2.01 -5.85 -13.19
N LEU A 96 -0.91 -6.35 -12.62
CA LEU A 96 0.05 -7.19 -13.35
C LEU A 96 -0.38 -8.66 -13.46
N ALA A 97 -1.13 -9.19 -12.50
CA ALA A 97 -1.54 -10.60 -12.51
C ALA A 97 -2.30 -11.03 -13.79
N PRO A 98 -3.24 -10.25 -14.34
CA PRO A 98 -3.88 -10.58 -15.62
C PRO A 98 -2.93 -10.70 -16.82
N VAL A 99 -1.77 -10.03 -16.78
CA VAL A 99 -0.76 -10.07 -17.85
C VAL A 99 0.04 -11.37 -17.82
N LEU A 100 0.17 -11.99 -16.66
CA LEU A 100 0.89 -13.25 -16.50
C LEU A 100 0.08 -14.41 -17.07
N LYS A 101 0.69 -15.23 -17.95
CA LYS A 101 0.01 -16.38 -18.57
C LYS A 101 -0.14 -17.57 -17.60
N GLN A 102 0.87 -17.81 -16.76
CA GLN A 102 0.93 -18.96 -15.89
C GLN A 102 0.20 -18.70 -14.57
N ARG A 103 -0.69 -19.61 -14.17
CA ARG A 103 -1.44 -19.51 -12.89
C ARG A 103 -0.50 -19.46 -11.68
N GLY A 104 0.58 -20.25 -11.67
CA GLY A 104 1.56 -20.25 -10.60
C GLY A 104 2.23 -18.88 -10.42
N ALA A 105 2.60 -18.23 -11.51
CA ALA A 105 3.19 -16.88 -11.46
C ALA A 105 2.23 -15.82 -10.91
N ARG A 106 0.92 -15.94 -11.19
CA ARG A 106 -0.11 -15.04 -10.63
C ARG A 106 -0.20 -15.19 -9.12
N TRP A 107 -0.29 -16.43 -8.63
CA TRP A 107 -0.35 -16.69 -7.19
C TRP A 107 0.93 -16.29 -6.47
N ALA A 108 2.09 -16.52 -7.09
CA ALA A 108 3.37 -16.06 -6.57
C ALA A 108 3.41 -14.53 -6.44
N LEU A 109 2.92 -13.80 -7.45
CA LEU A 109 2.85 -12.34 -7.40
C LEU A 109 1.95 -11.84 -6.25
N TYR A 110 0.76 -12.44 -6.08
CA TYR A 110 -0.11 -12.10 -4.95
C TYR A 110 0.53 -12.44 -3.60
N ALA A 111 1.17 -13.60 -3.49
CA ALA A 111 1.87 -14.01 -2.27
C ALA A 111 3.01 -13.04 -1.91
N VAL A 112 3.78 -12.59 -2.91
CA VAL A 112 4.83 -11.58 -2.71
C VAL A 112 4.23 -10.24 -2.26
N ALA A 113 3.15 -9.77 -2.89
CA ALA A 113 2.51 -8.51 -2.51
C ALA A 113 1.95 -8.55 -1.07
N VAL A 114 1.33 -9.66 -0.68
CA VAL A 114 0.86 -9.87 0.70
C VAL A 114 2.04 -9.98 1.65
N GLY A 115 3.10 -10.71 1.29
CA GLY A 115 4.31 -10.85 2.09
C GLY A 115 4.98 -9.50 2.38
N LEU A 116 5.14 -8.64 1.36
CA LEU A 116 5.70 -7.30 1.51
C LEU A 116 4.82 -6.40 2.39
N THR A 117 3.50 -6.51 2.24
CA THR A 117 2.52 -5.81 3.07
C THR A 117 2.64 -6.16 4.55
N LEU A 118 2.72 -7.47 4.84
CA LEU A 118 2.87 -7.98 6.20
C LEU A 118 4.23 -7.59 6.78
N ALA A 119 5.31 -7.79 6.03
CA ALA A 119 6.67 -7.48 6.47
C ALA A 119 6.84 -6.00 6.80
N THR A 120 6.28 -5.10 5.97
CA THR A 120 6.30 -3.65 6.21
C THR A 120 5.51 -3.27 7.46
N GLY A 121 4.34 -3.88 7.70
CA GLY A 121 3.55 -3.58 8.90
C GLY A 121 4.23 -4.07 10.17
N VAL A 122 4.73 -5.31 10.16
CA VAL A 122 5.44 -5.92 11.30
C VAL A 122 6.71 -5.15 11.64
N SER A 123 7.46 -4.65 10.64
CA SER A 123 8.65 -3.85 10.91
C SER A 123 8.33 -2.57 11.69
N ARG A 124 7.15 -1.95 11.48
CA ARG A 124 6.74 -0.76 12.25
C ARG A 124 6.45 -1.07 13.72
N ILE A 125 5.94 -2.27 14.00
CA ILE A 125 5.75 -2.74 15.39
C ILE A 125 7.13 -3.01 16.01
N ALA A 126 8.00 -3.73 15.30
CA ALA A 126 9.32 -4.10 15.77
C ALA A 126 10.24 -2.89 16.04
N LEU A 127 10.11 -1.82 15.26
CA LEU A 127 10.83 -0.56 15.47
C LEU A 127 10.25 0.31 16.61
N GLY A 128 9.16 -0.13 17.24
CA GLY A 128 8.54 0.56 18.38
C GLY A 128 7.80 1.84 18.01
N VAL A 129 7.57 2.11 16.72
CA VAL A 129 7.00 3.39 16.27
C VAL A 129 5.47 3.38 16.14
N HIS A 130 4.83 2.21 16.16
CA HIS A 130 3.38 2.04 15.99
C HIS A 130 2.83 0.95 16.91
N TRP A 131 1.58 1.13 17.34
CA TRP A 131 0.86 0.08 18.07
C TRP A 131 0.47 -1.05 17.10
N PRO A 132 0.40 -2.32 17.56
CA PRO A 132 -0.12 -3.42 16.74
C PRO A 132 -1.51 -3.14 16.16
N SER A 133 -2.37 -2.47 16.92
CA SER A 133 -3.69 -2.02 16.47
C SER A 133 -3.64 -1.00 15.32
N ASP A 134 -2.61 -0.14 15.25
CA ASP A 134 -2.48 0.84 14.17
C ASP A 134 -2.20 0.12 12.84
N VAL A 135 -1.36 -0.93 12.91
CA VAL A 135 -0.98 -1.74 11.75
C VAL A 135 -2.13 -2.64 11.31
N LEU A 136 -2.81 -3.29 12.26
CA LEU A 136 -3.98 -4.12 11.96
C LEU A 136 -5.10 -3.29 11.32
N ALA A 137 -5.40 -2.12 11.87
CA ALA A 137 -6.38 -1.21 11.28
C ALA A 137 -5.97 -0.75 9.88
N SER A 138 -4.69 -0.44 9.65
CA SER A 138 -4.18 -0.12 8.32
C SER A 138 -4.42 -1.23 7.29
N TRP A 139 -4.21 -2.50 7.66
CA TRP A 139 -4.45 -3.63 6.75
C TRP A 139 -5.93 -3.81 6.43
N ILE A 140 -6.80 -3.70 7.44
CA ILE A 140 -8.26 -3.76 7.26
C ILE A 140 -8.74 -2.62 6.38
N LEU A 141 -8.29 -1.39 6.66
CA LEU A 141 -8.59 -0.21 5.85
C LEU A 141 -8.10 -0.38 4.42
N ALA A 142 -6.89 -0.89 4.20
CA ALA A 142 -6.38 -1.14 2.85
C ALA A 142 -7.25 -2.13 2.08
N ALA A 143 -7.64 -3.24 2.71
CA ALA A 143 -8.51 -4.24 2.09
C ALA A 143 -9.89 -3.65 1.74
N ALA A 144 -10.51 -2.92 2.67
CA ALA A 144 -11.79 -2.26 2.45
C ALA A 144 -11.71 -1.20 1.33
N TRP A 145 -10.63 -0.42 1.31
CA TRP A 145 -10.43 0.64 0.31
C TRP A 145 -10.19 0.07 -1.09
N LEU A 146 -9.39 -1.00 -1.20
CA LEU A 146 -9.21 -1.72 -2.46
C LEU A 146 -10.52 -2.31 -2.96
N TRP A 147 -11.33 -2.89 -2.07
CA TRP A 147 -12.62 -3.44 -2.44
C TRP A 147 -13.60 -2.35 -2.92
N PHE A 148 -13.62 -1.20 -2.24
CA PHE A 148 -14.39 -0.03 -2.67
C PHE A 148 -13.99 0.42 -4.09
N TRP A 149 -12.70 0.60 -4.35
CA TRP A 149 -12.22 0.99 -5.67
C TRP A 149 -12.45 -0.09 -6.71
N PHE A 150 -12.33 -1.37 -6.36
CA PHE A 150 -12.61 -2.48 -7.24
C PHE A 150 -14.08 -2.49 -7.67
N ALA A 151 -15.02 -2.29 -6.73
CA ALA A 151 -16.44 -2.18 -7.02
C ALA A 151 -16.73 -0.97 -7.92
N LEU A 152 -16.09 0.18 -7.64
CA LEU A 152 -16.21 1.38 -8.46
C LEU A 152 -15.70 1.16 -9.89
N ALA A 153 -14.52 0.55 -10.04
CA ALA A 153 -13.94 0.23 -11.33
C ALA A 153 -14.79 -0.80 -12.10
N HIS A 154 -15.32 -1.82 -11.43
CA HIS A 154 -16.21 -2.77 -12.07
C HIS A 154 -17.48 -2.10 -12.63
N ARG A 155 -17.99 -1.06 -11.95
CA ARG A 155 -19.17 -0.31 -12.39
C ARG A 155 -18.89 0.69 -13.51
N PHE A 156 -17.79 1.44 -13.42
CA PHE A 156 -17.54 2.62 -14.28
C PHE A 156 -16.36 2.44 -15.26
N TRP A 157 -15.43 1.53 -14.96
CA TRP A 157 -14.21 1.30 -15.73
C TRP A 157 -13.89 -0.20 -15.90
N PRO A 158 -14.76 -0.98 -16.57
CA PRO A 158 -14.60 -2.44 -16.63
C PRO A 158 -13.29 -2.90 -17.29
N LYS A 159 -12.64 -2.06 -18.10
CA LYS A 159 -11.33 -2.38 -18.71
C LYS A 159 -10.14 -2.04 -17.80
N ALA A 160 -10.35 -1.43 -16.63
CA ALA A 160 -9.28 -1.10 -15.68
C ALA A 160 -8.55 -2.35 -15.17
N LEU A 161 -9.29 -3.46 -15.00
CA LEU A 161 -8.81 -4.72 -14.42
C LEU A 161 -8.37 -5.75 -15.48
N VAL A 162 -8.45 -5.39 -16.76
CA VAL A 162 -8.12 -6.28 -17.88
C VAL A 162 -6.93 -5.70 -18.63
N LEU A 163 -5.72 -5.98 -18.13
CA LEU A 163 -4.47 -5.67 -18.82
C LEU A 163 -4.06 -6.73 -19.86
N SER A 164 -4.88 -7.77 -20.08
CA SER A 164 -4.61 -8.73 -21.15
C SER A 164 -4.62 -8.04 -22.53
N ARG A 165 -3.84 -8.61 -23.45
CA ARG A 165 -3.72 -8.12 -24.83
C ARG A 165 -5.06 -8.05 -25.52
#